data_AF-U6DM01-F1
#
_entry.id   AF-U6DM01-F1
#
_cell.length_a   1.000
_cell.length_b   1.000
_cell.length_c   1.000
_cell.angle_alpha   90.00
_cell.angle_beta   90.00
_cell.angle_gamma   90.00
#
_symmetry.space_group_name_H-M   'P 1'
#
loop_
_entity.id
_entity.type
_entity.pdbx_description
1 polymer ?
#
loop_
_entity_poly.entity_id
_entity_poly.type
_entity_poly.pdbx_seq_one_letter_code
_entity_poly.pdbx_strand_id
1 'polypeptide(L)'
;QIQATTIYANTINTFRIKSGNENGEFYLRQTSPVSAMLVLVKSLSGPREYIVDLEMLTVNSIGTFRTSSVLRLTIIVGPFSF
;
A
#
# COMPACT_ATOMS: atom_id res chain seq x y z
N GLN A 1 3.15 -6.61 -0.45
CA GLN A 1 1.73 -6.70 -0.05
C GLN A 1 1.57 -6.02 1.31
N ILE A 2 0.39 -5.46 1.61
CA ILE A 2 0.02 -4.97 2.94
C ILE A 2 -1.19 -5.76 3.47
N GLN A 3 -1.19 -6.08 4.76
CA GLN A 3 -2.23 -6.88 5.41
C GLN A 3 -2.45 -6.44 6.85
N ALA A 4 -3.70 -6.44 7.31
CA ALA A 4 -4.04 -6.21 8.70
C ALA A 4 -3.49 -7.34 9.58
N THR A 5 -2.71 -6.99 10.60
CA THR A 5 -2.17 -7.94 11.58
C THR A 5 -3.15 -8.22 12.72
N THR A 6 -4.05 -7.27 13.00
CA THR A 6 -5.12 -7.40 13.98
C THR A 6 -6.45 -7.16 13.31
N ILE A 7 -7.39 -8.10 13.47
CA ILE A 7 -8.74 -8.01 12.90
C ILE A 7 -9.72 -7.75 14.05
N TYR A 8 -10.39 -6.61 14.00
CA TYR A 8 -11.46 -6.25 14.93
C TYR A 8 -12.81 -6.46 14.26
N ALA A 9 -13.78 -7.01 15.00
CA ALA A 9 -15.17 -7.08 14.53
C ALA A 9 -15.70 -5.66 14.24
N ASN A 10 -16.59 -5.54 13.25
CA ASN A 10 -17.21 -4.28 12.86
C ASN A 10 -16.19 -3.19 12.52
N THR A 11 -15.15 -3.55 11.76
CA THR A 11 -14.21 -2.58 11.21
C THR A 11 -14.11 -2.69 9.69
N ILE A 12 -13.87 -1.56 9.05
CA ILE A 12 -13.62 -1.45 7.61
C ILE A 12 -12.17 -1.01 7.44
N ASN A 13 -11.41 -1.76 6.64
CA ASN A 13 -10.04 -1.41 6.28
C ASN A 13 -10.01 -0.83 4.86
N THR A 14 -9.50 0.39 4.76
CA THR A 14 -9.22 1.05 3.48
C THR A 14 -7.72 1.10 3.27
N PHE A 15 -7.26 0.64 2.12
CA PHE A 15 -5.84 0.62 1.75
C PHE A 15 -5.57 1.69 0.71
N ARG A 16 -4.50 2.48 0.89
CA ARG A 16 -4.10 3.51 -0.07
C ARG A 16 -2.58 3.67 -0.15
N ILE A 17 -2.11 4.17 -1.28
CA ILE A 17 -0.75 4.69 -1.40
C ILE A 17 -0.77 6.09 -0.78
N LYS A 18 0.05 6.31 0.24
CA LYS A 18 0.13 7.57 0.97
C LYS A 18 1.11 8.56 0.34
N SER A 19 2.21 8.07 -0.23
CA SER A 19 3.25 8.88 -0.90
C SER A 19 4.14 7.99 -1.78
N GLY A 20 4.95 8.60 -2.66
CA GLY A 20 5.98 7.91 -3.43
C GLY A 20 5.50 7.28 -4.74
N ASN A 21 4.39 7.77 -5.27
CA ASN A 21 3.78 7.27 -6.51
C ASN A 21 3.31 8.42 -7.41
N GLU A 22 4.09 9.48 -7.49
CA GLU A 22 3.74 10.72 -8.16
C GLU A 22 3.58 10.55 -9.67
N ASN A 23 4.27 9.59 -10.30
CA ASN A 23 4.16 9.32 -11.74
C ASN A 23 3.29 8.10 -12.08
N GLY A 24 2.50 7.62 -11.10
CA GLY A 24 1.53 6.54 -11.28
C GLY A 24 2.16 5.19 -11.66
N GLU A 25 3.37 4.92 -11.19
CA GLU A 25 4.05 3.64 -11.40
C GLU A 25 3.32 2.46 -10.75
N PHE A 26 2.59 2.72 -9.67
CA PHE A 26 1.93 1.73 -8.85
C PHE A 26 0.44 2.02 -8.64
N TYR A 27 -0.31 0.98 -8.33
CA TYR A 27 -1.63 1.12 -7.70
C TYR A 27 -1.82 0.02 -6.64
N LEU A 28 -2.77 0.22 -5.73
CA LEU A 28 -3.17 -0.81 -4.79
C LEU A 28 -4.42 -1.52 -5.30
N ARG A 29 -4.33 -2.84 -5.44
CA ARG A 29 -5.46 -3.73 -5.66
C ARG A 29 -5.87 -4.36 -4.35
N GLN A 30 -7.07 -4.06 -3.87
CA GLN A 30 -7.63 -4.75 -2.71
C GLN A 30 -7.83 -6.24 -3.05
N THR A 31 -7.32 -7.11 -2.20
CA THR A 31 -7.41 -8.58 -2.38
C THR A 31 -8.39 -9.21 -1.41
N SER A 32 -8.67 -8.55 -0.28
CA SER A 32 -9.69 -8.96 0.69
C SER A 32 -10.09 -7.77 1.57
N PRO A 33 -11.07 -7.91 2.48
CA PRO A 33 -11.35 -6.91 3.50
C PRO A 33 -10.19 -6.58 4.45
N VAL A 34 -9.12 -7.39 4.46
CA VAL A 34 -7.97 -7.27 5.37
C VAL A 34 -6.62 -7.20 4.64
N SER A 35 -6.60 -7.16 3.31
CA SER A 35 -5.35 -7.13 2.55
C SER A 35 -5.45 -6.42 1.20
N ALA A 36 -4.32 -5.85 0.76
CA ALA A 36 -4.14 -5.27 -0.57
C ALA A 36 -2.74 -5.54 -1.13
N MET A 37 -2.65 -5.67 -2.45
CA MET A 37 -1.41 -5.87 -3.19
C MET A 37 -1.00 -4.59 -3.91
N LEU A 38 0.28 -4.23 -3.80
CA LEU A 38 0.90 -3.21 -4.64
C LEU A 38 1.15 -3.83 -6.01
N VAL A 39 0.64 -3.19 -7.04
CA VAL A 39 0.74 -3.68 -8.43
C VAL A 39 1.45 -2.62 -9.26
N LEU A 40 2.38 -3.09 -10.08
CA LEU A 40 3.11 -2.28 -11.04
C LEU A 40 2.25 -2.01 -12.28
N VAL A 41 2.11 -0.75 -12.67
CA VAL A 41 1.32 -0.33 -13.86
C VAL A 41 2.17 -0.39 -15.13
N LYS A 42 3.46 -0.06 -15.02
CA LYS A 42 4.41 0.00 -16.14
C LYS A 42 5.79 -0.43 -15.66
N SER A 43 6.61 -0.97 -16.57
CA SER A 43 8.00 -1.30 -16.28
C SER A 43 8.74 -0.11 -15.67
N LEU A 44 9.60 -0.37 -14.68
CA LEU A 44 10.46 0.64 -14.07
C LEU A 44 11.81 0.67 -14.80
N SER A 45 12.37 1.86 -15.00
CA SER A 45 13.71 2.05 -15.53
C SER A 45 14.67 2.44 -14.42
N GLY A 46 15.83 1.81 -14.38
CA GLY A 46 16.89 2.09 -13.40
C GLY A 46 18.18 2.64 -14.02
N PRO A 47 19.23 2.87 -13.19
CA PRO A 47 19.24 2.62 -11.75
C PRO A 47 18.42 3.68 -10.99
N ARG A 48 17.45 3.24 -10.19
CA ARG A 48 16.56 4.15 -9.45
C ARG A 48 16.01 3.48 -8.19
N GLU A 49 15.85 4.27 -7.13
CA GLU A 49 15.14 3.89 -5.92
C GLU A 49 13.74 4.53 -5.89
N TYR A 50 12.75 3.75 -5.49
CA TYR A 50 11.39 4.21 -5.22
C TYR A 50 11.08 3.94 -3.75
N ILE A 51 10.66 4.99 -3.03
CA ILE A 51 10.21 4.88 -1.64
C ILE A 51 8.71 5.13 -1.64
N VAL A 52 7.92 4.09 -1.36
CA VAL A 52 6.46 4.14 -1.39
C VAL A 52 5.92 3.91 0.02
N ASP A 53 5.11 4.84 0.53
CA ASP A 53 4.40 4.63 1.79
C ASP A 53 2.99 4.09 1.49
N LEU A 54 2.65 2.95 2.07
CA LEU A 54 1.32 2.35 2.03
C LEU A 54 0.63 2.58 3.36
N GLU A 55 -0.65 2.94 3.32
CA GLU A 55 -1.44 3.16 4.52
C GLU A 55 -2.68 2.27 4.54
N MET A 56 -2.89 1.62 5.68
CA MET A 56 -4.15 1.01 6.04
C MET A 56 -4.86 1.93 7.05
N LEU A 57 -6.06 2.37 6.69
CA LEU A 57 -6.96 3.08 7.58
C LEU A 57 -8.01 2.09 8.07
N THR A 58 -8.11 1.92 9.39
CA THR A 58 -9.16 1.08 10.00
C THR A 58 -10.15 1.97 10.70
N VAL A 59 -11.42 1.83 10.36
CA VAL A 59 -12.53 2.60 10.95
C VAL A 59 -13.55 1.62 11.52
N ASN A 60 -14.02 1.87 12.73
CA ASN A 60 -15.15 1.14 13.29
C ASN A 60 -16.43 1.44 12.48
N SER A 61 -17.28 0.44 12.24
CA SER A 61 -18.51 0.59 11.45
C SER A 61 -19.51 1.62 12.01
N ILE A 62 -19.41 1.95 13.30
CA ILE A 62 -20.23 2.96 13.99
C ILE A 62 -19.45 4.30 14.11
N GLY A 63 -18.26 4.39 13.53
CA GLY A 63 -17.45 5.61 13.43
C GLY A 63 -16.74 6.05 14.72
N THR A 64 -16.75 5.22 15.77
CA THR A 64 -16.28 5.59 17.12
C THR A 64 -14.76 5.68 17.26
N PHE A 65 -14.00 4.92 16.47
CA PHE A 65 -12.54 5.03 16.43
C PHE A 65 -12.01 4.86 15.02
N ARG A 66 -10.87 5.52 14.78
CA ARG A 66 -10.10 5.45 13.54
C ARG A 66 -8.63 5.29 13.87
N THR A 67 -7.99 4.30 13.28
CA THR A 67 -6.55 4.06 13.39
C THR A 67 -5.90 4.08 12.01
N SER A 68 -4.59 4.33 11.99
CA SER A 68 -3.77 4.28 10.78
C SER A 68 -2.53 3.43 11.04
N SER A 69 -2.18 2.59 10.09
CA SER A 69 -0.91 1.86 10.05
C SER A 69 -0.22 2.16 8.72
N VAL A 70 1.04 2.58 8.80
CA VAL A 70 1.85 2.94 7.62
C VAL A 70 3.01 1.96 7.47
N LEU A 71 3.19 1.46 6.25
CA LEU A 71 4.32 0.64 5.84
C LEU A 71 5.12 1.40 4.78
N ARG A 72 6.42 1.61 5.02
CA ARG A 72 7.34 2.13 4.01
C ARG A 72 8.00 0.97 3.26
N LEU A 73 7.89 1.00 1.94
CA LEU A 73 8.55 0.05 1.05
C LEU A 73 9.62 0.76 0.21
N THR A 74 10.84 0.26 0.25
CA THR A 74 11.93 0.68 -0.65
C THR A 74 12.07 -0.34 -1.77
N ILE A 75 11.93 0.12 -3.02
CA ILE A 75 12.07 -0.69 -4.23
C ILE A 75 13.31 -0.21 -4.97
N ILE A 76 14.25 -1.12 -5.20
CA ILE A 76 15.52 -0.83 -5.88
C ILE A 76 15.46 -1.43 -7.28
N VAL A 77 15.62 -0.58 -8.30
CA VAL A 77 15.65 -0.98 -9.71
C VAL A 77 17.09 -0.87 -10.21
N GLY A 78 17.63 -1.98 -10.69
CA GLY A 78 19.00 -2.04 -11.22
C GLY A 78 19.17 -1.37 -12.59
N PRO A 79 20.43 -1.19 -13.04
CA PRO A 79 20.74 -0.55 -14.33
C PRO A 79 20.42 -1.41 -15.56
N PHE A 80 20.13 -2.70 -15.37
CA PHE A 80 19.88 -3.64 -16.46
C PHE A 80 18.51 -4.29 -16.29
N SER A 81 17.75 -4.38 -17.39
CA SER A 81 16.56 -5.24 -17.49
C SER A 81 17.02 -6.69 -17.61
N PHE A 82 16.70 -7.52 -16.62
CA PHE A 82 16.90 -8.97 -16.66
C PHE A 82 15.70 -9.68 -17.28
#